data_AF-A0A935XCY4-F1
#
_entry.id   AF-A0A935XCY4-F1
#
_cell.length_a   1.000
_cell.length_b   1.000
_cell.length_c   1.000
_cell.angle_alpha   90.00
_cell.angle_beta   90.00
_cell.angle_gamma   90.00
#
_symmetry.space_group_name_H-M   'P 1'
#
loop_
_entity.id
_entity.type
_entity.pdbx_description
1 polymer ?
#
loop_
_entity_poly.entity_id
_entity_poly.type
_entity_poly.pdbx_seq_one_letter_code
_entity_poly.pdbx_strand_id
1 'polypeptide(L)'
;MLRQWEGTYLPLEVGGERLAAVYVEERTLQLAAERARREQAEEFTAVAQALPLGMLVIDPSGRYLYANAPAMRLLGMTLEEAGGTGWQQRIHPDDRERVAAGVARVRQARGSFESEHRHVEADGGVTWVRTSTFGIWDGDELRRLVTLLEDVTERGATPRRCARASCDSARSPRPRPSEFSSATQPAACCMRTRRPSASPGGRRQR
;
A
#
# COMPACT_ATOMS: atom_id res chain seq x y z
N MET A 1 3.90 -25.37 19.47
CA MET A 1 4.40 -25.00 18.13
C MET A 1 4.01 -26.13 17.18
N LEU A 2 2.92 -25.97 16.42
CA LEU A 2 2.43 -27.02 15.52
C LEU A 2 3.36 -27.12 14.31
N ARG A 3 4.10 -28.22 14.22
CA ARG A 3 4.89 -28.58 13.02
C ARG A 3 3.96 -29.32 12.07
N GLN A 4 3.77 -28.77 10.88
CA GLN A 4 2.95 -29.37 9.83
C GLN A 4 3.86 -30.21 8.93
N TRP A 5 3.54 -31.50 8.79
CA TRP A 5 4.32 -32.46 8.01
C TRP A 5 3.43 -33.00 6.89
N GLU A 6 3.87 -32.92 5.64
CA GLU A 6 3.27 -33.64 4.51
C GLU A 6 4.21 -34.81 4.16
N GLY A 7 3.68 -36.03 4.20
CA GLY A 7 4.44 -37.24 3.92
C GLY A 7 3.93 -37.94 2.67
N THR A 8 4.83 -38.27 1.74
CA THR A 8 4.52 -39.17 0.63
C THR A 8 5.07 -40.55 0.97
N TYR A 9 4.22 -41.57 0.86
CA TYR A 9 4.60 -42.96 1.12
C TYR A 9 5.01 -43.62 -0.19
N LEU A 10 6.27 -44.06 -0.25
CA LEU A 10 6.77 -44.86 -1.37
C LEU A 10 6.87 -46.32 -0.90
N PRO A 11 6.10 -47.24 -1.50
CA PRO A 11 6.25 -48.65 -1.22
C PRO A 11 7.61 -49.12 -1.76
N LEU A 12 8.39 -49.80 -0.92
CA LEU A 12 9.67 -50.40 -1.29
C LEU A 12 9.67 -51.88 -0.91
N GLU A 13 10.21 -52.74 -1.76
CA GLU A 13 10.51 -54.11 -1.38
C GLU A 13 12.01 -54.31 -1.23
N VAL A 14 12.44 -54.78 -0.07
CA VAL A 14 13.85 -55.09 0.23
C VAL A 14 13.90 -56.51 0.78
N GLY A 15 14.57 -57.43 0.07
CA GLY A 15 14.74 -58.81 0.52
C GLY A 15 13.44 -59.63 0.67
N GLY A 16 12.36 -59.25 -0.02
CA GLY A 16 11.04 -59.90 0.10
C GLY A 16 10.14 -59.33 1.19
N GLU A 17 10.60 -58.31 1.94
CA GLU A 17 9.77 -57.56 2.89
C GLU A 17 9.30 -56.24 2.27
N ARG A 18 8.00 -55.94 2.43
CA ARG A 18 7.42 -54.64 2.06
C ARG A 18 7.69 -53.61 3.15
N LEU A 19 8.52 -52.64 2.83
CA LEU A 19 8.79 -51.47 3.64
C LEU A 19 8.06 -50.24 3.05
N ALA A 20 7.76 -49.27 3.90
CA ALA A 20 7.30 -47.95 3.47
C ALA A 20 8.39 -46.94 3.78
N ALA A 21 8.96 -46.32 2.75
CA ALA A 21 9.79 -45.15 2.93
C ALA A 21 8.88 -43.92 3.12
N VAL A 22 9.09 -43.18 4.20
CA VAL A 22 8.38 -41.93 4.47
C VAL A 22 9.33 -40.77 4.19
N TYR A 23 9.02 -39.98 3.16
CA TYR A 23 9.69 -38.69 2.96
C TYR A 23 8.93 -37.60 3.71
N VAL A 24 9.65 -36.80 4.49
CA VAL A 24 9.08 -35.71 5.30
C VAL A 24 9.83 -34.42 4.98
N GLU A 25 9.15 -33.44 4.39
CA GLU A 25 9.72 -32.11 4.14
C GLU A 25 9.26 -31.11 5.20
N GLU A 26 10.20 -30.39 5.82
CA GLU A 26 9.88 -29.33 6.77
C GLU A 26 9.63 -28.01 6.03
N ARG A 27 8.36 -27.55 6.03
CA ARG A 27 7.94 -26.31 5.34
C ARG A 27 7.63 -25.12 6.25
N THR A 28 7.99 -25.20 7.53
CA THR A 28 7.60 -24.22 8.56
C THR A 28 7.98 -22.77 8.19
N LEU A 29 9.20 -22.57 7.69
CA LEU A 29 9.69 -21.24 7.30
C LEU A 29 9.01 -20.68 6.06
N GLN A 30 8.76 -21.53 5.05
CA GLN A 30 8.09 -21.14 3.81
C GLN A 30 6.65 -20.71 4.09
N LEU A 31 5.90 -21.54 4.83
CA LEU A 31 4.52 -21.24 5.21
C LEU A 31 4.42 -19.98 6.08
N ALA A 32 5.37 -19.77 6.99
CA ALA A 32 5.43 -18.54 7.78
C ALA A 32 5.69 -17.30 6.90
N ALA A 33 6.61 -17.39 5.94
CA ALA A 33 6.89 -16.31 5.00
C ALA A 33 5.70 -16.00 4.06
N GLU A 34 5.01 -17.02 3.59
CA GLU A 34 3.79 -16.87 2.78
C GLU A 34 2.65 -16.21 3.57
N ARG A 35 2.43 -16.64 4.82
CA ARG A 35 1.44 -16.01 5.71
C ARG A 35 1.78 -14.55 5.98
N ALA A 36 3.02 -14.25 6.33
CA ALA A 36 3.45 -12.87 6.55
C ALA A 36 3.26 -11.99 5.30
N ARG A 37 3.56 -12.52 4.10
CA ARG A 37 3.30 -11.82 2.83
C ARG A 37 1.81 -11.58 2.60
N ARG A 38 0.98 -12.57 2.89
CA ARG A 38 -0.46 -12.49 2.72
C ARG A 38 -1.07 -11.46 3.68
N GLU A 39 -0.69 -11.50 4.95
CA GLU A 39 -1.14 -10.54 5.96
C GLU A 39 -0.80 -9.10 5.56
N GLN A 40 0.44 -8.84 5.10
CA GLN A 40 0.82 -7.52 4.60
C GLN A 40 0.02 -7.08 3.37
N ALA A 41 -0.27 -8.01 2.44
CA ALA A 41 -1.07 -7.70 1.26
C ALA A 41 -2.53 -7.40 1.61
N GLU A 42 -3.10 -8.14 2.55
CA GLU A 42 -4.45 -7.92 3.09
C GLU A 42 -4.53 -6.58 3.83
N GLU A 43 -3.55 -6.27 4.68
CA GLU A 43 -3.46 -4.99 5.40
C GLU A 43 -3.34 -3.81 4.43
N PHE A 44 -2.42 -3.89 3.45
CA PHE A 44 -2.29 -2.87 2.41
C PHE A 44 -3.62 -2.65 1.68
N THR A 45 -4.29 -3.73 1.30
CA THR A 45 -5.58 -3.67 0.59
C THR A 45 -6.65 -3.01 1.45
N ALA A 46 -6.73 -3.35 2.74
CA ALA A 46 -7.69 -2.78 3.67
C ALA A 46 -7.47 -1.26 3.84
N VAL A 47 -6.21 -0.84 4.06
CA VAL A 47 -5.86 0.59 4.17
C VAL A 47 -6.20 1.34 2.88
N ALA A 48 -5.79 0.78 1.73
CA ALA A 48 -6.04 1.36 0.42
C ALA A 48 -7.54 1.55 0.11
N GLN A 49 -8.39 0.62 0.53
CA GLN A 49 -9.84 0.69 0.32
C GLN A 49 -10.54 1.66 1.29
N ALA A 50 -9.99 1.87 2.49
CA ALA A 50 -10.53 2.81 3.47
C ALA A 50 -10.25 4.29 3.12
N LEU A 51 -9.28 4.56 2.25
CA LEU A 51 -8.97 5.92 1.82
C LEU A 51 -10.12 6.50 0.98
N PRO A 52 -10.53 7.76 1.22
CA PRO A 52 -11.53 8.45 0.39
C PRO A 52 -10.98 8.87 -0.98
N LEU A 53 -9.68 8.67 -1.23
CA LEU A 53 -9.00 9.00 -2.48
C LEU A 53 -8.97 7.79 -3.42
N GLY A 54 -9.08 8.05 -4.72
CA GLY A 54 -8.75 7.06 -5.73
C GLY A 54 -7.26 6.73 -5.67
N MET A 55 -6.90 5.45 -5.71
CA MET A 55 -5.52 5.01 -5.84
C MET A 55 -5.40 4.01 -6.98
N LEU A 56 -4.41 4.23 -7.84
CA LEU A 56 -4.01 3.37 -8.93
C LEU A 56 -2.54 2.97 -8.76
N VAL A 57 -2.24 1.69 -8.98
CA VAL A 57 -0.86 1.20 -9.10
C VAL A 57 -0.65 0.69 -10.51
N ILE A 58 0.40 1.18 -11.15
CA ILE A 58 0.73 0.92 -12.54
C ILE A 58 2.15 0.36 -12.61
N ASP A 59 2.37 -0.64 -13.44
CA ASP A 59 3.72 -1.14 -13.70
C ASP A 59 4.48 -0.21 -14.68
N PRO A 60 5.80 -0.40 -14.86
CA PRO A 60 6.59 0.45 -15.75
C PRO A 60 6.16 0.38 -17.22
N SER A 61 5.52 -0.73 -17.63
CA SER A 61 4.95 -0.86 -18.98
C SER A 61 3.67 -0.06 -19.18
N GLY A 62 3.06 0.44 -18.09
CA GLY A 62 1.81 1.18 -18.11
C GLY A 62 0.57 0.33 -17.82
N ARG A 63 0.72 -0.93 -17.44
CA ARG A 63 -0.41 -1.79 -17.08
C ARG A 63 -0.87 -1.51 -15.66
N TYR A 64 -2.18 -1.38 -15.47
CA TYR A 64 -2.80 -1.31 -14.16
C TYR A 64 -2.65 -2.64 -13.41
N LEU A 65 -2.10 -2.56 -12.20
CA LEU A 65 -1.96 -3.71 -11.30
C LEU A 65 -2.99 -3.67 -10.17
N TYR A 66 -3.45 -2.48 -9.80
CA TYR A 66 -4.39 -2.28 -8.71
C TYR A 66 -5.16 -0.97 -8.91
N ALA A 67 -6.45 -0.99 -8.57
CA ALA A 67 -7.29 0.18 -8.42
C ALA A 67 -8.20 -0.02 -7.20
N ASN A 68 -8.29 0.96 -6.30
CA ASN A 68 -9.27 0.89 -5.21
C ASN A 68 -10.67 1.32 -5.69
N ALA A 69 -11.69 1.12 -4.84
CA ALA A 69 -13.07 1.42 -5.19
C ALA A 69 -13.32 2.90 -5.57
N PRO A 70 -12.79 3.91 -4.87
CA PRO A 70 -12.88 5.30 -5.31
C PRO A 70 -12.25 5.55 -6.69
N ALA A 71 -11.10 4.95 -7.01
CA ALA A 71 -10.49 5.12 -8.33
C ALA A 71 -11.35 4.52 -9.45
N MET A 72 -11.91 3.32 -9.23
CA MET A 72 -12.81 2.70 -10.22
C MET A 72 -14.07 3.52 -10.45
N ARG A 73 -14.63 4.13 -9.39
CA ARG A 73 -15.78 5.05 -9.51
C ARG A 73 -15.44 6.29 -10.33
N LEU A 74 -14.30 6.94 -10.04
CA LEU A 74 -13.86 8.14 -10.76
C LEU A 74 -13.50 7.87 -12.22
N LEU A 75 -12.86 6.73 -12.50
CA LEU A 75 -12.49 6.36 -13.87
C LEU A 75 -13.68 5.84 -14.68
N GLY A 76 -14.76 5.41 -14.01
CA GLY A 76 -15.95 4.83 -14.65
C GLY A 76 -15.63 3.63 -15.55
N MET A 77 -14.63 2.82 -15.18
CA MET A 77 -14.21 1.62 -15.91
C MET A 77 -13.63 0.56 -14.98
N THR A 78 -13.63 -0.68 -15.46
CA THR A 78 -12.93 -1.80 -14.83
C THR A 78 -11.42 -1.76 -15.10
N LEU A 79 -10.65 -2.47 -14.29
CA LEU A 79 -9.18 -2.57 -14.46
C LEU A 79 -8.79 -3.18 -15.82
N GLU A 80 -9.61 -4.10 -16.34
CA GLU A 80 -9.42 -4.74 -17.65
C GLU A 80 -9.62 -3.74 -18.79
N GLU A 81 -10.68 -2.93 -18.72
CA GLU A 81 -10.94 -1.85 -19.68
C GLU A 81 -9.88 -0.75 -19.61
N ALA A 82 -9.27 -0.55 -18.44
CA ALA A 82 -8.21 0.42 -18.22
C ALA A 82 -6.87 0.04 -18.86
N GLY A 83 -6.73 -1.17 -19.44
CA GLY A 83 -5.48 -1.74 -19.92
C GLY A 83 -4.54 -0.78 -20.69
N GLY A 84 -3.26 -0.78 -20.32
CA GLY A 84 -2.20 -0.04 -21.02
C GLY A 84 -2.34 1.49 -20.92
N THR A 85 -2.43 2.17 -22.07
CA THR A 85 -2.58 3.63 -22.15
C THR A 85 -4.03 4.10 -22.04
N GLY A 86 -4.98 3.21 -21.71
CA GLY A 86 -6.43 3.48 -21.67
C GLY A 86 -6.82 4.67 -20.80
N TRP A 87 -6.05 4.99 -19.77
CA TRP A 87 -6.26 6.16 -18.91
C TRP A 87 -6.16 7.50 -19.60
N GLN A 88 -5.35 7.59 -20.67
CA GLN A 88 -5.25 8.82 -21.45
C GLN A 88 -6.58 9.14 -22.11
N GLN A 89 -7.40 8.12 -22.44
CA GLN A 89 -8.69 8.31 -23.08
C GLN A 89 -9.69 9.02 -22.15
N ARG A 90 -9.59 8.79 -20.84
CA ARG A 90 -10.40 9.49 -19.83
C ARG A 90 -9.94 10.89 -19.55
N ILE A 91 -8.74 11.29 -19.93
CA ILE A 91 -8.33 12.68 -19.79
C ILE A 91 -8.91 13.48 -20.95
N HIS A 92 -9.43 14.67 -20.67
CA HIS A 92 -9.91 15.59 -21.71
C HIS A 92 -8.81 15.85 -22.75
N PRO A 93 -9.10 15.85 -24.07
CA PRO A 93 -8.10 15.97 -25.13
C PRO A 93 -7.06 17.07 -24.92
N ASP A 94 -7.48 18.28 -24.53
CA ASP A 94 -6.57 19.41 -24.27
C ASP A 94 -5.58 19.19 -23.11
N ASP A 95 -5.89 18.26 -22.19
CA ASP A 95 -5.09 18.00 -21.00
C ASP A 95 -4.19 16.77 -21.15
N ARG A 96 -4.46 15.89 -22.14
CA ARG A 96 -3.77 14.60 -22.33
C ARG A 96 -2.27 14.73 -22.44
N GLU A 97 -1.81 15.58 -23.36
CA GLU A 97 -0.37 15.73 -23.65
C GLU A 97 0.39 16.24 -22.43
N ARG A 98 -0.17 17.25 -21.74
CA ARG A 98 0.41 17.84 -20.53
C ARG A 98 0.55 16.81 -19.41
N VAL A 99 -0.51 16.04 -19.15
CA VAL A 99 -0.49 15.01 -18.09
C VAL A 99 0.46 13.87 -18.46
N ALA A 100 0.44 13.41 -19.71
CA ALA A 100 1.34 12.38 -20.20
C ALA A 100 2.82 12.79 -20.08
N ALA A 101 3.16 14.03 -20.43
CA ALA A 101 4.50 14.56 -20.27
C ALA A 101 4.91 14.63 -18.79
N GLY A 102 4.00 15.00 -17.88
CA GLY A 102 4.25 15.02 -16.45
C GLY A 102 4.53 13.63 -15.87
N VAL A 103 3.69 12.65 -16.21
CA VAL A 103 3.87 11.25 -15.81
C VAL A 103 5.16 10.66 -16.39
N ALA A 104 5.50 10.99 -17.65
CA ALA A 104 6.76 10.56 -18.26
C ALA A 104 7.99 11.07 -17.50
N ARG A 105 7.94 12.30 -16.95
CA ARG A 105 9.02 12.82 -16.10
C ARG A 105 9.18 12.01 -14.82
N VAL A 106 8.08 11.62 -14.17
CA VAL A 106 8.11 10.73 -12.99
C VAL A 106 8.71 9.37 -13.32
N ARG A 107 8.55 8.88 -14.56
CA ARG A 107 9.18 7.62 -14.99
C ARG A 107 10.69 7.74 -15.17
N GLN A 108 11.19 8.92 -15.52
CA GLN A 108 12.58 9.15 -15.86
C GLN A 108 13.40 9.66 -14.67
N ALA A 109 12.77 10.36 -13.73
CA ALA A 109 13.43 10.96 -12.59
C ALA A 109 12.66 10.67 -11.31
N ARG A 110 13.40 10.43 -10.22
CA ARG A 110 12.80 10.33 -8.88
C ARG A 110 12.15 11.66 -8.53
N GLY A 111 10.84 11.60 -8.26
CA GLY A 111 10.06 12.78 -7.94
C GLY A 111 8.57 12.49 -7.95
N SER A 112 7.79 13.55 -7.85
CA SER A 112 6.34 13.51 -7.93
C SER A 112 5.82 14.47 -9.00
N PHE A 113 4.64 14.16 -9.53
CA PHE A 113 3.93 15.04 -10.45
C PHE A 113 2.50 15.23 -9.97
N GLU A 114 2.14 16.49 -9.74
CA GLU A 114 0.78 16.89 -9.40
C GLU A 114 0.14 17.67 -10.54
N SER A 115 -1.13 17.37 -10.82
CA SER A 115 -1.89 18.03 -11.88
C SER A 115 -3.38 17.96 -11.61
N GLU A 116 -4.04 19.11 -11.71
CA GLU A 116 -5.49 19.22 -11.87
C GLU A 116 -5.83 19.18 -13.37
N HIS A 117 -6.76 18.31 -13.74
CA HIS A 117 -7.19 18.14 -15.12
C HIS A 117 -8.60 17.56 -15.20
N ARG A 118 -9.20 17.70 -16.39
CA ARG A 118 -10.55 17.22 -16.66
C ARG A 118 -10.52 15.74 -17.02
N HIS A 119 -11.36 14.96 -16.33
CA HIS A 119 -11.71 13.59 -16.72
C HIS A 119 -13.03 13.64 -17.50
N VAL A 120 -13.11 12.83 -18.55
CA VAL A 120 -14.27 12.69 -19.43
C VAL A 120 -14.88 11.31 -19.20
N GLU A 121 -16.15 11.31 -18.82
CA GLU A 121 -16.94 10.11 -18.61
C GLU A 121 -17.46 9.55 -19.95
N ALA A 122 -17.95 8.32 -19.94
CA ALA A 122 -18.40 7.64 -21.16
C ALA A 122 -19.63 8.33 -21.80
N ASP A 123 -20.42 9.04 -20.99
CA ASP A 123 -21.58 9.83 -21.42
C ASP A 123 -21.22 11.26 -21.84
N GLY A 124 -19.94 11.64 -21.78
CA GLY A 124 -19.45 12.99 -22.08
C GLY A 124 -19.44 13.95 -20.87
N GLY A 125 -19.82 13.49 -19.67
CA GLY A 125 -19.66 14.25 -18.43
C GLY A 125 -18.20 14.64 -18.18
N VAL A 126 -17.98 15.80 -17.53
CA VAL A 126 -16.65 16.31 -17.21
C VAL A 126 -16.49 16.52 -15.72
N THR A 127 -15.51 15.84 -15.13
CA THR A 127 -15.19 15.88 -13.71
C THR A 127 -13.79 16.46 -13.52
N TRP A 128 -13.61 17.39 -12.58
CA TRP A 128 -12.29 17.93 -12.28
C TRP A 128 -11.57 17.00 -11.31
N VAL A 129 -10.43 16.47 -11.72
CA VAL A 129 -9.65 15.53 -10.92
C VAL A 129 -8.26 16.10 -10.66
N ARG A 130 -7.89 16.12 -9.38
CA ARG A 130 -6.51 16.34 -8.95
C ARG A 130 -5.81 14.99 -8.89
N THR A 131 -4.70 14.86 -9.60
CA THR A 131 -3.86 13.67 -9.53
C THR A 131 -2.49 13.97 -8.96
N SER A 132 -2.03 13.12 -8.05
CA SER A 132 -0.65 13.12 -7.53
C SER A 132 0.00 11.78 -7.87
N THR A 133 1.05 11.79 -8.68
CA THR A 133 1.73 10.60 -9.19
C THR A 133 3.14 10.50 -8.61
N PHE A 134 3.49 9.31 -8.12
CA PHE A 134 4.76 8.99 -7.47
C PHE A 134 5.38 7.74 -8.10
N GLY A 135 6.70 7.69 -8.18
CA GLY A 135 7.43 6.48 -8.55
C GLY A 135 7.87 5.69 -7.31
N ILE A 136 7.65 4.37 -7.31
CA ILE A 136 8.27 3.42 -6.38
C ILE A 136 9.49 2.83 -7.09
N TRP A 137 10.66 3.01 -6.49
CA TRP A 137 11.95 2.66 -7.07
C TRP A 137 12.66 1.59 -6.24
N ASP A 138 13.35 0.67 -6.90
CA ASP A 138 14.32 -0.25 -6.31
C ASP A 138 15.69 0.01 -6.93
N GLY A 139 16.62 0.58 -6.15
CA GLY A 139 17.77 1.26 -6.74
C GLY A 139 17.29 2.28 -7.76
N ASP A 140 17.85 2.25 -8.98
CA ASP A 140 17.45 3.12 -10.09
C ASP A 140 16.42 2.47 -11.03
N GLU A 141 15.94 1.27 -10.69
CA GLU A 141 14.86 0.61 -11.42
C GLU A 141 13.50 1.12 -10.92
N LEU A 142 12.73 1.75 -11.81
CA LEU A 142 11.33 2.06 -11.52
C LEU A 142 10.55 0.75 -11.39
N ARG A 143 10.01 0.47 -10.21
CA ARG A 143 9.21 -0.74 -9.96
C ARG A 143 7.74 -0.50 -10.23
N ARG A 144 7.18 0.62 -9.77
CA ARG A 144 5.75 0.94 -9.92
C ARG A 144 5.55 2.45 -10.01
N LEU A 145 4.44 2.87 -10.61
CA LEU A 145 3.87 4.19 -10.37
C LEU A 145 2.64 4.05 -9.48
N VAL A 146 2.50 4.97 -8.53
CA VAL A 146 1.28 5.12 -7.73
C VAL A 146 0.68 6.47 -8.07
N THR A 147 -0.59 6.48 -8.48
CA THR A 147 -1.34 7.71 -8.77
C THR A 147 -2.52 7.79 -7.82
N LEU A 148 -2.60 8.89 -7.08
CA LEU A 148 -3.77 9.26 -6.28
C LEU A 148 -4.69 10.16 -7.11
N LEU A 149 -6.00 9.97 -6.98
CA LEU A 149 -7.05 10.72 -7.66
C LEU A 149 -7.99 11.31 -6.61
N GLU A 150 -8.26 12.61 -6.72
CA GLU A 150 -9.25 13.30 -5.91
C GLU A 150 -10.20 14.05 -6.83
N ASP A 151 -11.50 13.88 -6.60
CA ASP A 151 -12.51 14.75 -7.20
C ASP A 151 -12.46 16.13 -6.53
N VAL A 152 -12.23 17.16 -7.33
CA VAL A 152 -12.16 18.55 -6.87
C VAL A 152 -13.26 19.41 -7.50
N THR A 153 -14.30 18.79 -8.07
CA THR A 153 -15.40 19.47 -8.76
C THR A 153 -16.15 20.44 -7.84
N GLU A 154 -16.41 20.05 -6.59
CA GLU A 154 -17.12 20.88 -5.61
C GLU A 154 -16.30 22.09 -5.10
N ARG A 155 -14.97 22.06 -5.23
CA ARG A 155 -14.10 23.13 -4.69
C ARG A 155 -14.13 24.42 -5.51
N GLY A 156 -15.01 24.51 -6.51
CA GLY A 156 -15.11 25.65 -7.41
C GLY A 156 -13.81 25.76 -8.20
N ALA A 157 -13.71 24.98 -9.28
CA ALA A 157 -12.56 24.89 -10.18
C ALA A 157 -12.14 26.28 -10.69
N THR A 158 -11.37 27.01 -9.90
CA THR A 158 -10.52 28.07 -10.41
C THR A 158 -9.38 27.31 -11.07
N PRO A 159 -9.17 27.41 -12.40
CA PRO A 159 -8.15 26.63 -13.08
C PRO A 159 -6.76 27.04 -12.58
N ARG A 160 -6.29 26.42 -11.49
CA ARG A 160 -4.90 26.49 -11.09
C ARG A 160 -4.19 25.50 -11.99
N ARG A 161 -3.70 26.00 -13.15
CA ARG A 161 -2.74 25.30 -14.02
C ARG A 161 -1.39 25.08 -13.32
N CYS A 162 -1.41 24.55 -12.10
CA CYS A 162 -0.24 24.18 -11.33
C CYS A 162 0.10 22.72 -11.66
N ALA A 163 0.71 22.51 -12.83
CA ALA A 163 1.51 21.32 -13.05
C ALA A 163 2.80 21.50 -12.23
N ARG A 164 2.81 21.00 -11.00
CA ARG A 164 4.00 21.05 -10.14
C ARG A 164 4.68 19.69 -10.23
N ALA A 165 5.88 19.69 -10.78
CA ALA A 165 6.81 18.59 -10.58
C ALA A 165 7.66 18.96 -9.35
N SER A 166 7.50 18.24 -8.24
CA SER A 166 8.52 18.32 -7.18
C SER A 166 9.64 17.37 -7.59
N CYS A 167 10.79 17.95 -7.93
CA CYS A 167 12.06 17.24 -7.89
C CYS A 167 12.58 17.38 -6.46
N ASP A 168 11.99 16.66 -5.53
CA ASP A 168 12.56 16.58 -4.19
C ASP A 168 13.85 15.77 -4.27
N SER A 169 14.96 16.49 -4.39
CA SER A 169 16.32 16.00 -4.17
C SER A 169 16.60 15.66 -2.69
N ALA A 170 15.57 15.67 -1.84
CA ALA A 170 15.65 15.28 -0.44
C ALA A 170 15.50 13.76 -0.31
N ARG A 171 16.66 13.13 -0.13
CA ARG A 171 16.89 11.77 0.35
C ARG A 171 15.98 11.48 1.57
N SER A 172 14.77 10.96 1.33
CA SER A 172 13.92 10.46 2.43
C SER A 172 14.52 9.14 2.92
N PRO A 173 14.92 9.01 4.21
CA PRO A 173 15.42 7.75 4.73
C PRO A 173 14.25 6.76 4.72
N ARG A 174 14.50 5.57 4.17
CA ARG A 174 13.57 4.43 4.26
C ARG A 174 13.04 4.36 5.70
N PRO A 175 11.73 4.27 5.96
CA PRO A 175 11.28 3.85 7.28
C PRO A 175 11.83 2.44 7.51
N ARG A 176 12.65 2.27 8.55
CA ARG A 176 13.09 0.93 8.96
C ARG A 176 11.84 0.20 9.48
N PRO A 177 11.62 -1.08 9.14
CA PRO A 177 10.48 -1.84 9.66
C PRO A 177 10.44 -1.95 11.20
N SER A 178 11.53 -1.58 11.89
CA SER A 178 11.69 -1.73 13.33
C SER A 178 10.99 -0.66 14.19
N GLU A 179 10.36 0.37 13.62
CA GLU A 179 9.78 1.47 14.40
C GLU A 179 8.24 1.44 14.52
N PHE A 180 7.58 0.42 13.97
CA PHE A 180 6.14 0.18 14.17
C PHE A 180 5.79 -0.77 15.33
N SER A 181 6.75 -1.09 16.21
CA SER A 181 6.50 -1.95 17.38
C SER A 181 6.89 -1.25 18.69
N SER A 182 6.01 -0.41 19.20
CA SER A 182 5.79 -0.26 20.66
C SER A 182 4.63 0.69 20.96
N ALA A 183 3.39 0.25 20.74
CA ALA A 183 2.24 0.89 21.38
C ALA A 183 1.06 -0.08 21.52
N THR A 184 1.29 -1.24 22.16
CA THR A 184 0.22 -2.01 22.77
C THR A 184 0.70 -2.57 24.10
N GLN A 185 0.67 -1.74 25.14
CA GLN A 185 0.53 -2.26 26.50
C GLN A 185 -0.96 -2.23 26.85
N PRO A 186 -1.58 -3.36 27.21
CA PRO A 186 -2.92 -3.34 27.76
C PRO A 186 -2.87 -2.67 29.14
N ALA A 187 -3.76 -1.70 29.34
CA ALA A 187 -3.98 -1.07 30.63
C ALA A 187 -4.41 -2.13 31.65
N ALA A 188 -3.48 -2.54 32.50
CA ALA A 188 -3.76 -3.33 33.69
C ALA A 188 -4.51 -2.42 34.68
N CYS A 189 -5.76 -2.76 34.92
CA CYS A 189 -6.61 -2.21 35.96
C CYS A 189 -5.98 -2.53 37.34
N CYS A 190 -5.20 -1.61 37.90
CA CYS A 190 -4.73 -1.71 39.27
C CYS A 190 -5.72 -1.02 40.22
N MET A 191 -6.50 -1.84 40.94
CA MET A 191 -7.25 -1.43 42.12
C MET A 191 -6.31 -0.79 43.14
N ARG A 192 -6.56 0.48 43.46
CA ARG A 192 -5.93 1.17 44.59
C ARG A 192 -6.43 0.58 45.91
N THR A 193 -5.67 -0.31 46.52
CA THR A 193 -5.75 -0.56 47.97
C THR A 193 -4.89 0.48 48.68
N ARG A 194 -5.54 1.34 49.48
CA ARG A 194 -4.89 2.30 50.38
C ARG A 194 -4.26 1.54 51.55
N ARG A 195 -2.98 1.81 51.85
CA ARG A 195 -2.43 1.72 53.21
C ARG A 195 -1.33 2.78 53.42
N PRO A 196 -1.09 3.22 54.66
CA PRO A 196 -0.79 4.62 54.97
C PRO A 196 0.70 4.93 55.08
N SER A 197 1.03 6.19 54.82
CA SER A 197 2.35 6.79 55.04
C SER A 197 2.64 6.95 56.53
N ALA A 198 3.72 6.33 57.00
CA ALA A 198 4.38 6.68 58.25
C ALA A 198 5.33 7.87 58.00
N SER A 199 5.14 8.97 58.72
CA SER A 199 6.11 10.07 58.83
C SER A 199 6.97 9.88 60.08
N PRO A 200 8.28 10.16 60.03
CA PRO A 200 9.13 10.14 61.21
C PRO A 200 9.29 11.54 61.82
N GLY A 201 9.30 11.59 63.15
CA GLY A 201 10.18 12.49 63.91
C GLY A 201 9.60 13.81 64.42
N GLY A 202 9.39 13.87 65.74
CA GLY A 202 10.13 14.85 66.54
C GLY A 202 9.35 15.78 67.48
N ARG A 203 9.52 15.53 68.80
CA ARG A 203 9.59 16.49 69.94
C ARG A 203 8.28 17.22 70.31
N ARG A 204 7.97 17.61 71.55
CA ARG A 204 8.45 17.46 72.94
C ARG A 204 7.40 18.21 73.81
N GLN A 205 7.32 17.88 75.10
CA GLN A 205 6.68 18.66 76.20
C GLN A 205 5.14 18.66 76.16
N ARG A 206 4.39 18.44 77.25
CA ARG A 206 4.64 18.58 78.68
C ARG A 206 3.72 17.62 79.44
#